data_AF-A0A1D9FXI0-F1
#
_entry.id   AF-A0A1D9FXI0-F1
#
_cell.length_a   1.000
_cell.length_b   1.000
_cell.length_c   1.000
_cell.angle_alpha   90.00
_cell.angle_beta   90.00
_cell.angle_gamma   90.00
#
_symmetry.space_group_name_H-M   'P 1'
#
loop_
_entity.id
_entity.type
_entity.pdbx_description
1 polymer ?
#
loop_
_entity_poly.entity_id
_entity_poly.type
_entity_poly.pdbx_seq_one_letter_code
_entity_poly.pdbx_strand_id
1 'polypeptide(L)'
;MTIKLQFKPEVEARIIAKAAAKGVSVQTYLESVIEDSLMNQEQTCFYETVTDKEWNSELMDLINSPAFTVAPPLADTAVVRESIYTREEEML
;
A
#
# COMPACT_ATOMS: atom_id res chain seq x y z
N MET A 1 14.52 -27.01 11.82
CA MET A 1 15.45 -27.29 10.69
C MET A 1 16.57 -26.27 10.73
N THR A 2 17.77 -26.60 10.27
CA THR A 2 18.91 -25.67 10.23
C THR A 2 19.25 -25.35 8.78
N ILE A 3 19.18 -24.07 8.41
CA ILE A 3 19.56 -23.57 7.08
C ILE A 3 20.98 -22.98 7.20
N LYS A 4 21.90 -23.39 6.32
CA LYS A 4 23.25 -22.83 6.23
C LYS A 4 23.35 -21.97 4.97
N LEU A 5 23.68 -20.70 5.14
CA LEU A 5 23.91 -19.74 4.06
C LEU A 5 25.35 -19.24 4.10
N GLN A 6 26.00 -19.18 2.94
CA GLN A 6 27.31 -18.52 2.79
C GLN A 6 27.10 -17.19 2.09
N PHE A 7 27.47 -16.10 2.75
CA PHE A 7 27.38 -14.75 2.20
C PHE A 7 28.72 -14.30 1.61
N LYS A 8 28.65 -13.34 0.68
CA LYS A 8 29.85 -12.59 0.27
C LYS A 8 30.31 -11.72 1.46
N PRO A 9 31.62 -11.47 1.64
CA PRO A 9 32.15 -10.69 2.76
C PRO A 9 31.50 -9.31 2.92
N GLU A 10 31.22 -8.63 1.80
CA GLU A 10 30.56 -7.32 1.80
C GLU A 10 29.12 -7.37 2.34
N VAL A 11 28.41 -8.46 2.07
CA VAL A 11 27.02 -8.65 2.52
C VAL A 11 27.01 -8.98 4.01
N GLU A 12 27.91 -9.83 4.46
CA GLU A 12 28.07 -10.18 5.86
C GLU A 12 28.36 -8.95 6.73
N ALA A 13 29.31 -8.11 6.32
CA ALA A 13 29.63 -6.85 7.02
C ALA A 13 28.40 -5.92 7.13
N ARG A 14 27.61 -5.81 6.04
CA ARG A 14 26.38 -5.00 6.05
C ARG A 14 25.30 -5.58 6.97
N ILE A 15 25.15 -6.90 7.01
CA ILE A 15 24.18 -7.56 7.91
C ILE A 15 24.58 -7.31 9.36
N ILE A 16 25.86 -7.51 9.71
CA ILE A 16 26.38 -7.28 11.06
C ILE A 16 26.15 -5.83 11.48
N ALA A 17 26.49 -4.86 10.62
CA ALA A 17 26.30 -3.45 10.92
C ALA A 17 24.82 -3.09 11.15
N LYS A 18 23.90 -3.63 10.33
CA LYS A 18 22.47 -3.39 10.48
C LYS A 18 21.88 -4.05 11.73
N ALA A 19 22.32 -5.25 12.07
CA ALA A 19 21.92 -5.93 13.31
C ALA A 19 22.39 -5.14 14.53
N ALA A 20 23.66 -4.70 14.54
CA ALA A 20 24.24 -3.87 15.59
C ALA A 20 23.50 -2.53 15.74
N ALA A 21 23.17 -1.86 14.63
CA ALA A 21 22.41 -0.61 14.64
C ALA A 21 21.00 -0.76 15.23
N LYS A 22 20.37 -1.93 15.03
CA LYS A 22 19.07 -2.28 15.65
C LYS A 22 19.21 -2.85 17.07
N GLY A 23 20.42 -3.05 17.59
CA GLY A 23 20.67 -3.61 18.92
C GLY A 23 20.28 -5.09 19.06
N VAL A 24 20.21 -5.83 17.95
CA VAL A 24 19.78 -7.24 17.93
C VAL A 24 20.89 -8.16 17.42
N SER A 25 20.75 -9.46 17.68
CA SER A 25 21.65 -10.46 17.11
C SER A 25 21.50 -10.54 15.58
N VAL A 26 22.55 -10.98 14.89
CA VAL A 26 22.52 -11.20 13.44
C VAL A 26 21.43 -12.18 13.04
N GLN A 27 21.23 -13.24 13.82
CA GLN A 27 20.20 -14.24 13.57
C GLN A 27 18.80 -13.62 13.67
N THR A 28 18.52 -12.90 14.76
CA THR A 28 17.23 -12.23 14.98
C THR A 28 16.94 -11.20 13.89
N TYR A 29 17.97 -10.45 13.47
CA TYR A 29 17.85 -9.53 12.34
C TYR A 29 17.47 -10.27 11.06
N LEU A 30 18.14 -11.38 10.74
CA LEU A 30 17.88 -12.15 9.54
C LEU A 30 16.47 -12.77 9.55
N GLU A 31 16.05 -13.32 10.68
CA GLU A 31 14.69 -13.84 10.88
C GLU A 31 13.64 -12.77 10.60
N SER A 32 13.78 -11.58 11.19
CA SER A 32 12.84 -10.48 10.96
C SER A 32 12.76 -10.04 9.49
N VAL A 33 13.91 -9.97 8.80
CA VAL A 33 13.94 -9.56 7.39
C VAL A 33 13.28 -10.61 6.49
N ILE A 34 13.48 -11.90 6.79
CA ILE A 34 12.86 -12.99 6.04
C ILE A 34 11.36 -13.01 6.31
N GLU A 35 10.94 -12.87 7.56
CA GLU A 35 9.53 -12.81 7.94
C GLU A 35 8.81 -11.64 7.29
N ASP A 36 9.39 -10.44 7.35
CA ASP A 36 8.89 -9.26 6.64
C ASP A 36 8.81 -9.49 5.14
N SER A 37 9.83 -10.11 4.53
CA SER A 37 9.83 -10.39 3.09
C SER A 37 8.76 -11.41 2.69
N LEU A 38 8.48 -12.40 3.53
CA LEU A 38 7.47 -13.42 3.26
C LEU A 38 6.06 -12.84 3.45
N MET A 39 5.84 -12.03 4.49
CA MET A 39 4.57 -11.34 4.72
C MET A 39 4.23 -10.34 3.62
N ASN A 40 5.23 -9.61 3.12
CA ASN A 40 5.03 -8.63 2.06
C ASN A 40 4.95 -9.24 0.65
N GLN A 41 5.24 -10.54 0.47
CA GLN A 41 5.07 -11.22 -0.82
C GLN A 41 3.61 -11.56 -1.15
N GLU A 42 2.73 -11.59 -0.16
CA GLU A 42 1.33 -12.03 -0.34
C GLU A 42 0.33 -10.90 -0.56
N GLN A 43 0.74 -9.63 -0.42
CA GLN A 43 -0.15 -8.49 -0.68
C GLN A 43 0.08 -7.89 -2.06
N THR A 44 -0.35 -8.64 -3.07
CA THR A 44 -0.77 -7.99 -4.32
C THR A 44 -1.92 -7.04 -3.99
N CYS A 45 -1.87 -5.83 -4.51
CA CYS A 45 -2.94 -4.87 -4.25
C CYS A 45 -4.23 -5.37 -4.90
N PHE A 46 -5.38 -5.06 -4.28
CA PHE A 46 -6.69 -5.51 -4.77
C PHE A 46 -6.86 -5.25 -6.28
N TYR A 47 -6.46 -4.07 -6.75
CA TYR A 47 -6.55 -3.68 -8.15
C TYR A 47 -5.68 -4.51 -9.13
N GLU A 48 -4.71 -5.27 -8.63
CA GLU A 48 -3.75 -6.04 -9.43
C GLU A 48 -4.22 -7.48 -9.72
N THR A 49 -5.11 -8.01 -8.88
CA THR A 49 -5.52 -9.43 -8.92
C THR A 49 -7.01 -9.66 -9.11
N VAL A 50 -7.81 -8.63 -8.87
CA VAL A 50 -9.26 -8.70 -8.98
C VAL A 50 -9.70 -8.80 -10.45
N THR A 51 -10.74 -9.61 -10.69
CA THR A 51 -11.38 -9.70 -12.01
C THR A 51 -12.36 -8.55 -12.23
N ASP A 52 -12.69 -8.23 -13.49
CA ASP A 52 -13.69 -7.19 -13.83
C ASP A 52 -15.04 -7.41 -13.11
N LYS A 53 -15.43 -8.66 -12.89
CA LYS A 53 -16.69 -9.01 -12.21
C LYS A 53 -16.65 -8.64 -10.73
N GLU A 54 -15.55 -8.96 -10.06
CA GLU A 54 -15.35 -8.65 -8.64
C GLU A 54 -15.20 -7.14 -8.44
N TRP A 55 -14.48 -6.45 -9.34
CA TRP A 55 -14.40 -4.99 -9.38
C TRP A 55 -15.79 -4.35 -9.44
N ASN A 56 -16.65 -4.83 -10.36
CA ASN A 56 -18.00 -4.31 -10.49
C ASN A 56 -18.84 -4.56 -9.23
N SER A 57 -18.67 -5.71 -8.58
CA SER A 57 -19.36 -6.02 -7.33
C SER A 57 -18.97 -5.05 -6.22
N GLU A 58 -17.66 -4.90 -5.97
CA GLU A 58 -17.15 -4.01 -4.92
C GLU A 58 -17.52 -2.53 -5.18
N LEU A 59 -17.51 -2.11 -6.45
CA LEU A 59 -17.96 -0.77 -6.81
C LEU A 59 -19.45 -0.57 -6.50
N MET A 60 -20.29 -1.56 -6.81
CA MET A 60 -21.72 -1.48 -6.50
C MET A 60 -21.96 -1.48 -4.99
N ASP A 61 -21.21 -2.28 -4.23
CA ASP A 61 -21.30 -2.30 -2.77
C ASP A 61 -20.88 -0.97 -2.15
N LEU A 62 -19.82 -0.34 -2.70
CA LEU A 62 -19.41 1.01 -2.31
C LEU A 62 -20.50 2.03 -2.62
N ILE A 63 -21.04 2.07 -3.85
CA ILE A 63 -22.08 3.03 -4.26
C ILE A 63 -23.34 2.90 -3.39
N ASN A 64 -23.73 1.67 -3.05
CA ASN A 64 -24.90 1.40 -2.22
C ASN A 64 -24.62 1.45 -0.71
N SER A 65 -23.39 1.78 -0.32
CA SER A 65 -23.01 1.87 1.09
C SER A 65 -23.77 2.98 1.80
N PRO A 66 -24.21 2.76 3.04
CA PRO A 66 -24.85 3.80 3.86
C PRO A 66 -23.92 5.01 4.08
N ALA A 67 -22.60 4.87 3.88
CA ALA A 67 -21.66 5.99 3.95
C ALA A 67 -22.03 7.16 3.02
N PHE A 68 -22.64 6.89 1.87
CA PHE A 68 -23.05 7.93 0.92
C PHE A 68 -24.46 8.49 1.17
N THR A 69 -25.23 7.89 2.09
CA THR A 69 -26.61 8.33 2.38
C THR A 69 -26.68 9.63 3.19
N VAL A 70 -25.58 10.00 3.86
CA VAL A 70 -25.54 11.17 4.75
C VAL A 70 -25.20 12.45 3.99
N ALA A 71 -24.52 12.34 2.85
CA ALA A 71 -24.10 13.51 2.08
C ALA A 71 -25.21 13.96 1.11
N PRO A 72 -25.56 15.25 1.08
CA PRO A 72 -26.47 15.75 0.05
C PRO A 72 -25.83 15.61 -1.33
N PRO A 73 -26.63 15.39 -2.40
CA PRO A 73 -26.14 15.41 -3.76
C PRO A 73 -25.39 16.72 -4.05
N LEU A 74 -24.31 16.64 -4.84
CA LEU A 74 -23.65 17.83 -5.34
C LEU A 74 -24.63 18.62 -6.22
N ALA A 75 -24.64 19.94 -6.07
CA ALA A 75 -25.39 20.80 -6.98
C ALA A 75 -24.83 20.67 -8.40
N ASP A 76 -25.68 20.73 -9.42
CA ASP A 76 -25.25 20.61 -10.83
C ASP A 76 -24.11 21.59 -11.13
N THR A 77 -24.21 22.82 -10.64
CA THR A 77 -23.20 23.89 -10.77
C THR A 77 -21.84 23.55 -10.18
N ALA A 78 -21.74 22.56 -9.27
CA ALA A 78 -20.49 22.10 -8.69
C ALA A 78 -19.82 20.98 -9.52
N VAL A 79 -20.56 20.35 -10.44
CA VAL A 79 -20.11 19.25 -11.30
C VAL A 79 -19.95 19.71 -12.76
N VAL A 80 -20.27 20.96 -13.07
CA VAL A 80 -20.04 21.54 -14.39
C VAL A 80 -18.54 21.56 -14.69
N ARG A 81 -18.16 21.17 -15.91
CA ARG A 81 -16.75 21.13 -16.33
C ARG A 81 -16.06 22.46 -16.06
N GLU A 82 -16.72 23.56 -16.39
CA GLU A 82 -16.25 24.92 -16.18
C GLU A 82 -16.03 25.20 -14.67
N SER A 83 -16.88 24.73 -13.76
CA SER A 83 -16.68 24.96 -12.31
C SER A 83 -15.44 24.25 -11.74
N ILE A 84 -14.97 23.18 -12.38
CA ILE A 84 -13.78 22.42 -11.97
C ILE A 84 -12.49 23.16 -12.35
N TYR A 85 -12.48 23.86 -13.50
CA TYR A 85 -11.29 24.52 -14.04
C TYR A 85 -11.22 26.03 -13.80
N THR A 86 -12.32 26.69 -13.42
CA THR A 86 -12.38 28.17 -13.28
C THR A 86 -11.96 28.66 -11.88
N ARG A 87 -11.76 27.77 -10.91
CA ARG A 87 -11.50 28.14 -9.50
C ARG A 87 -10.17 28.90 -9.29
N GLU A 88 -9.22 28.81 -10.21
CA GLU A 88 -7.93 29.51 -10.14
C GLU A 88 -7.97 30.91 -10.78
N GLU A 89 -8.92 31.20 -11.67
CA GLU A 89 -9.00 32.49 -12.39
C GLU A 89 -9.71 33.59 -11.58
N GLU A 90 -10.54 33.24 -10.59
CA GLU A 90 -11.23 34.21 -9.72
C GLU A 90 -10.38 34.75 -8.56
N MET A 91 -9.15 34.25 -8.35
CA MET A 91 -8.24 34.68 -7.28
C MET A 91 -7.22 35.76 -7.73
N LEU A 92 -7.42 36.39 -8.89
CA LEU A 92 -6.58 37.46 -9.45
C LEU A 92 -7.30 38.81 -9.49
#